data_AF-A0A0F7H0A6-F1
#
_entry.id   AF-A0A0F7H0A6-F1
#
_cell.length_a   1.000
_cell.length_b   1.000
_cell.length_c   1.000
_cell.angle_alpha   90.00
_cell.angle_beta   90.00
_cell.angle_gamma   90.00
#
_symmetry.space_group_name_H-M   'P 1'
#
loop_
_entity.id
_entity.type
_entity.pdbx_description
1 polymer ?
#
loop_
_entity_poly.entity_id
_entity_poly.type
_entity_poly.pdbx_seq_one_letter_code
_entity_poly.pdbx_strand_id
1 'polypeptide(L)'
;MATVTTQASAAVFRPNGFKSRFLGGGSSNRLARPVTVKSTTSSSSGYMKIVAKKGEWLPGLASPDYLNGSLPGDNGFDPLALAEDPESLKWFVQAELVNGRWAMLGVAGMLLPEVFTKIGILNVPEWYDAGKQEYFASSSTLLVIEFILFHYVEIRRWQDIKNPGSVNQDPIFKQYSLPPNEVGYPGGIFNPLNFAPTQEAKEKELANGRLAMLAFLGFVVQHNVTGKGPFENLQQHLSDPWHNTIVQTLAGN
;
A
#
# COMPACT_ATOMS: atom_id res chain seq x y z
N MET A 1 26.85 36.39 26.89
CA MET A 1 27.17 37.74 26.37
C MET A 1 27.33 37.64 24.86
N ALA A 2 26.60 38.49 24.13
CA ALA A 2 26.67 38.76 22.68
C ALA A 2 26.10 37.72 21.70
N THR A 3 24.81 37.93 21.41
CA THR A 3 24.07 37.73 20.16
C THR A 3 24.85 38.08 18.87
N VAL A 4 24.71 37.25 17.83
CA VAL A 4 25.03 37.61 16.44
C VAL A 4 23.75 37.48 15.60
N THR A 5 23.29 38.64 15.13
CA THR A 5 22.15 38.79 14.21
C THR A 5 22.72 39.12 12.83
N THR A 6 22.35 38.35 11.80
CA THR A 6 22.60 38.69 10.40
C THR A 6 21.26 38.82 9.65
N GLN A 7 20.86 40.05 9.38
CA GLN A 7 19.80 40.40 8.41
C GLN A 7 20.46 40.78 7.08
N ALA A 8 19.93 40.29 5.97
CA ALA A 8 20.28 40.74 4.63
C ALA A 8 19.02 41.09 3.81
N SER A 9 18.93 42.39 3.53
CA SER A 9 18.44 43.08 2.32
C SER A 9 17.10 42.73 1.68
N ALA A 10 16.17 43.69 1.85
CA ALA A 10 14.97 43.87 1.04
C ALA A 10 15.32 44.47 -0.34
N ALA A 11 14.74 43.91 -1.42
CA ALA A 11 14.71 44.52 -2.74
C ALA A 11 13.27 45.01 -3.05
N VAL A 12 13.10 46.32 -3.14
CA VAL A 12 11.86 47.00 -3.51
C VAL A 12 11.87 47.25 -5.02
N PHE A 13 10.97 46.59 -5.76
CA PHE A 13 10.69 46.88 -7.17
C PHE A 13 9.77 48.10 -7.29
N ARG A 14 10.19 49.11 -8.05
CA ARG A 14 9.39 50.29 -8.46
C ARG A 14 8.81 50.06 -9.88
N PRO A 15 7.54 50.39 -10.16
CA PRO A 15 7.06 50.51 -11.53
C PRO A 15 7.15 51.97 -12.03
N ASN A 16 7.75 52.15 -13.21
CA ASN A 16 7.82 53.43 -13.93
C ASN A 16 6.49 53.71 -14.66
N GLY A 17 5.89 54.87 -14.39
CA GLY A 17 4.70 55.37 -15.09
C GLY A 17 5.08 56.17 -16.34
N PHE A 18 4.54 55.78 -17.49
CA PHE A 18 4.56 56.55 -18.73
C PHE A 18 3.62 57.76 -18.62
N LYS A 19 4.13 58.97 -18.89
CA LYS A 19 3.33 60.17 -19.09
C LYS A 19 3.11 60.38 -20.60
N SER A 20 1.87 60.52 -21.03
CA SER A 20 1.55 61.25 -22.26
C SER A 20 0.53 62.35 -21.97
N ARG A 21 0.76 63.46 -22.67
CA ARG A 21 0.24 64.81 -22.47
C ARG A 21 -0.95 64.99 -23.42
N PHE A 22 -2.10 65.43 -22.93
CA PHE A 22 -3.18 65.94 -23.78
C PHE A 22 -3.69 67.27 -23.24
N LEU A 23 -3.84 68.23 -24.15
CA LEU A 23 -4.20 69.63 -23.94
C LEU A 23 -5.72 69.80 -23.90
N GLY A 24 -6.21 70.72 -23.07
CA GLY A 24 -7.60 71.16 -23.08
C GLY A 24 -7.87 72.15 -21.95
N GLY A 25 -8.19 73.40 -22.30
CA GLY A 25 -8.30 74.51 -21.36
C GLY A 25 -9.66 74.68 -20.69
N GLY A 26 -9.73 75.70 -19.84
CA GLY A 26 -10.97 76.42 -19.51
C GLY A 26 -11.77 75.90 -18.31
N SER A 27 -11.54 76.54 -17.16
CA SER A 27 -12.51 77.03 -16.17
C SER A 27 -13.73 76.17 -15.74
N SER A 28 -13.85 76.11 -14.42
CA SER A 28 -15.07 76.11 -13.60
C SER A 28 -15.59 74.78 -13.03
N ASN A 29 -15.47 74.71 -11.70
CA ASN A 29 -16.35 74.10 -10.70
C ASN A 29 -16.95 72.71 -10.98
N ARG A 30 -16.56 71.72 -10.14
CA ARG A 30 -17.49 70.87 -9.35
C ARG A 30 -16.73 69.88 -8.44
N LEU A 31 -17.01 70.02 -7.14
CA LEU A 31 -17.05 69.02 -6.06
C LEU A 31 -16.41 67.64 -6.31
N ALA A 32 -15.30 67.34 -5.62
CA ALA A 32 -14.78 65.97 -5.47
C ALA A 32 -14.55 65.65 -3.98
N ARG A 33 -15.41 64.81 -3.42
CA ARG A 33 -15.33 64.24 -2.06
C ARG A 33 -14.27 63.13 -2.06
N PRO A 34 -13.23 63.14 -1.20
CA PRO A 34 -12.29 62.03 -1.14
C PRO A 34 -12.95 60.81 -0.46
N VAL A 35 -12.99 59.68 -1.17
CA VAL A 35 -13.37 58.37 -0.62
C VAL A 35 -12.16 57.82 0.12
N THR A 36 -12.25 57.72 1.44
CA THR A 36 -11.24 57.05 2.27
C THR A 36 -11.54 55.55 2.30
N VAL A 37 -10.73 54.74 1.63
CA VAL A 37 -10.77 53.27 1.73
C VAL A 37 -9.96 52.86 2.97
N LYS A 38 -10.63 52.39 4.02
CA LYS A 38 -9.97 51.72 5.14
C LYS A 38 -9.55 50.32 4.72
N SER A 39 -8.25 50.02 4.84
CA SER A 39 -7.69 48.69 4.71
C SER A 39 -8.21 47.80 5.84
N THR A 40 -9.00 46.78 5.50
CA THR A 40 -9.41 45.71 6.41
C THR A 40 -8.25 44.71 6.49
N THR A 41 -7.71 44.50 7.69
CA THR A 41 -6.72 43.45 7.97
C THR A 41 -7.30 42.09 7.58
N SER A 42 -6.68 41.44 6.59
CA SER A 42 -7.04 40.09 6.16
C SER A 42 -6.76 39.11 7.29
N SER A 43 -7.83 38.54 7.85
CA SER A 43 -7.75 37.38 8.72
C SER A 43 -7.04 36.23 8.00
N SER A 44 -6.15 35.55 8.71
CA SER A 44 -5.44 34.37 8.24
C SER A 44 -6.43 33.36 7.65
N SER A 45 -6.30 33.10 6.35
CA SER A 45 -6.98 32.00 5.68
C SER A 45 -6.52 30.70 6.32
N GLY A 46 -7.32 30.17 7.26
CA GLY A 46 -7.16 28.82 7.75
C GLY A 46 -7.35 27.89 6.57
N TYR A 47 -6.30 27.17 6.19
CA TYR A 47 -6.41 26.08 5.24
C TYR A 47 -7.28 25.01 5.90
N MET A 48 -8.55 24.92 5.53
CA MET A 48 -9.34 23.73 5.82
C MET A 48 -8.81 22.62 4.93
N LYS A 49 -7.93 21.79 5.47
CA LYS A 49 -7.58 20.51 4.84
C LYS A 49 -8.82 19.62 4.95
N ILE A 50 -9.64 19.63 3.90
CA ILE A 50 -10.70 18.63 3.74
C ILE A 50 -9.98 17.30 3.51
N VAL A 51 -9.76 16.56 4.59
CA VAL A 51 -9.32 15.17 4.50
C VAL A 51 -10.57 14.40 4.10
N ALA A 52 -10.55 13.80 2.91
CA ALA A 52 -11.60 12.88 2.49
C ALA A 52 -11.79 11.85 3.61
N LYS A 53 -13.04 11.65 4.05
CA LYS A 53 -13.35 10.63 5.04
C LYS A 53 -12.79 9.30 4.50
N LYS A 54 -11.87 8.70 5.25
CA LYS A 54 -11.27 7.42 4.88
C LYS A 54 -12.40 6.40 4.68
N GLY A 55 -12.25 5.51 3.69
CA GLY A 55 -13.33 4.65 3.22
C GLY A 55 -13.99 3.88 4.36
N GLU A 56 -15.31 3.79 4.36
CA GLU A 56 -16.05 2.90 5.28
C GLU A 56 -16.29 1.58 4.57
N TRP A 57 -15.96 0.46 5.20
CA TRP A 57 -16.27 -0.86 4.64
C TRP A 57 -17.79 -1.10 4.52
N LEU A 58 -18.57 -0.60 5.48
CA LEU A 58 -20.02 -0.60 5.49
C LEU A 58 -20.52 0.85 5.61
N PRO A 59 -21.07 1.45 4.53
CA PRO A 59 -21.55 2.83 4.57
C PRO A 59 -22.60 3.03 5.66
N GLY A 60 -22.35 3.99 6.56
CA GLY A 60 -23.28 4.34 7.66
C GLY A 60 -22.99 3.64 9.00
N LEU A 61 -22.02 2.74 9.05
CA LEU A 61 -21.48 2.23 10.33
C LEU A 61 -20.32 3.12 10.79
N ALA A 62 -20.33 3.52 12.05
CA ALA A 62 -19.21 4.23 12.63
C ALA A 62 -17.98 3.32 12.72
N SER A 63 -16.82 3.83 12.31
CA SER A 63 -15.54 3.13 12.51
C SER A 63 -15.25 2.99 14.01
N PRO A 64 -14.69 1.86 14.47
CA PRO A 64 -14.20 1.73 15.84
C PRO A 64 -13.18 2.82 16.20
N ASP A 65 -13.19 3.28 17.46
CA ASP A 65 -12.37 4.43 17.92
C ASP A 65 -10.86 4.20 17.82
N TYR A 66 -10.42 2.93 17.91
CA TYR A 66 -9.01 2.55 17.78
C TYR A 66 -8.51 2.54 16.32
N LEU A 67 -9.41 2.57 15.34
CA LEU A 67 -9.11 2.71 13.90
C LEU A 67 -9.25 4.17 13.49
N ASN A 68 -8.17 4.93 13.73
CA ASN A 68 -8.11 6.37 13.54
C ASN A 68 -7.72 6.82 12.12
N GLY A 69 -7.59 5.90 11.16
CA GLY A 69 -7.19 6.19 9.80
C GLY A 69 -5.68 6.44 9.60
N SER A 70 -4.85 6.30 10.64
CA SER A 70 -3.40 6.46 10.52
C SER A 70 -2.73 5.30 9.79
N LEU A 71 -3.25 4.07 9.96
CA LEU A 71 -2.71 2.88 9.33
C LEU A 71 -3.06 2.83 7.83
N PRO A 72 -2.14 2.45 6.94
CA PRO A 72 -2.48 2.26 5.52
C PRO A 72 -3.55 1.17 5.39
N GLY A 73 -4.52 1.38 4.50
CA GLY A 73 -5.58 0.41 4.22
C GLY A 73 -6.67 0.29 5.30
N ASP A 74 -6.70 1.23 6.25
CA ASP A 74 -7.77 1.31 7.25
C ASP A 74 -9.10 1.74 6.61
N ASN A 75 -10.10 0.86 6.66
CA ASN A 75 -11.46 1.13 6.22
C ASN A 75 -12.50 0.93 7.36
N GLY A 76 -12.05 0.93 8.62
CA GLY A 76 -12.91 0.68 9.78
C GLY A 76 -13.46 -0.74 9.89
N PHE A 77 -12.83 -1.72 9.24
CA PHE A 77 -13.27 -3.13 9.23
C PHE A 77 -12.68 -3.90 10.41
N ASP A 78 -13.42 -3.96 11.51
CA ASP A 78 -13.16 -4.91 12.60
C ASP A 78 -14.46 -5.23 13.36
N PRO A 79 -15.41 -5.98 12.75
CA PRO A 79 -16.70 -6.27 13.38
C PRO A 79 -16.61 -7.21 14.59
N LEU A 80 -15.47 -7.90 14.75
CA LEU A 80 -15.24 -8.87 15.84
C LEU A 80 -14.31 -8.31 16.94
N ALA A 81 -13.92 -7.03 16.85
CA ALA A 81 -13.05 -6.35 17.81
C ALA A 81 -11.73 -7.10 18.08
N LEU A 82 -11.16 -7.75 17.07
CA LEU A 82 -9.92 -8.53 17.24
C LEU A 82 -8.74 -7.62 17.56
N ALA A 83 -8.76 -6.38 17.06
CA ALA A 83 -7.67 -5.43 17.18
C ALA A 83 -7.95 -4.31 18.20
N GLU A 84 -8.84 -4.54 19.18
CA GLU A 84 -9.15 -3.57 20.24
C GLU A 84 -7.90 -3.19 21.04
N ASP A 85 -7.07 -4.18 21.37
CA ASP A 85 -5.81 -3.97 22.07
C ASP A 85 -4.69 -3.49 21.09
N PRO A 86 -3.95 -2.41 21.42
CA PRO A 86 -2.94 -1.86 20.52
C PRO A 86 -1.73 -2.78 20.28
N GLU A 87 -1.43 -3.74 21.16
CA GLU A 87 -0.38 -4.73 20.91
C GLU A 87 -0.86 -5.76 19.87
N SER A 88 -2.11 -6.21 20.02
CA SER A 88 -2.78 -7.09 19.07
C SER A 88 -2.91 -6.45 17.69
N LEU A 89 -3.27 -5.16 17.61
CA LEU A 89 -3.30 -4.40 16.36
C LEU A 89 -1.94 -4.37 15.66
N LYS A 90 -0.85 -4.11 16.39
CA LYS A 90 0.52 -4.13 15.83
C LYS A 90 0.87 -5.51 15.27
N TRP A 91 0.51 -6.57 15.99
CA TRP A 91 0.73 -7.94 15.54
C TRP A 91 -0.06 -8.26 14.27
N PHE A 92 -1.35 -7.90 14.22
CA PHE A 92 -2.20 -8.16 13.06
C PHE A 92 -1.80 -7.37 11.82
N VAL A 93 -1.30 -6.14 11.97
CA VAL A 93 -0.72 -5.39 10.84
C VAL A 93 0.45 -6.16 10.22
N GLN A 94 1.37 -6.69 11.04
CA GLN A 94 2.51 -7.46 10.54
C GLN A 94 2.08 -8.82 9.97
N ALA A 95 1.10 -9.46 10.58
CA ALA A 95 0.53 -10.71 10.08
C ALA A 95 -0.16 -10.51 8.72
N GLU A 96 -0.94 -9.45 8.56
CA GLU A 96 -1.62 -9.12 7.31
C GLU A 96 -0.60 -8.85 6.19
N LEU A 97 0.45 -8.08 6.46
CA LEU A 97 1.50 -7.81 5.47
C LEU A 97 2.17 -9.09 4.97
N VAL A 98 2.56 -9.98 5.87
CA VAL A 98 3.29 -11.20 5.50
C VAL A 98 2.37 -12.21 4.80
N ASN A 99 1.16 -12.44 5.33
CA ASN A 99 0.20 -13.31 4.66
C ASN A 99 -0.19 -12.78 3.27
N GLY A 100 -0.39 -11.47 3.13
CA GLY A 100 -0.67 -10.83 1.85
C GLY A 100 0.48 -10.98 0.85
N ARG A 101 1.74 -10.79 1.29
CA ARG A 101 2.93 -10.98 0.44
C ARG A 101 3.09 -12.43 -0.03
N TRP A 102 2.92 -13.40 0.87
CA TRP A 102 2.95 -14.82 0.50
C TRP A 102 1.82 -15.19 -0.45
N ALA A 103 0.61 -14.69 -0.20
CA ALA A 103 -0.53 -14.92 -1.07
C ALA A 103 -0.30 -14.33 -2.47
N MET A 104 0.28 -13.13 -2.58
CA MET A 104 0.60 -12.54 -3.89
C MET A 104 1.59 -13.43 -4.68
N LEU A 105 2.65 -13.92 -4.03
CA LEU A 105 3.61 -14.84 -4.66
C LEU A 105 2.97 -16.18 -5.03
N GLY A 106 2.16 -16.74 -4.12
CA GLY A 106 1.47 -18.01 -4.32
C GLY A 106 0.47 -17.95 -5.47
N VAL A 107 -0.43 -16.96 -5.49
CA VAL A 107 -1.43 -16.77 -6.55
C VAL A 107 -0.76 -16.55 -7.90
N ALA A 108 0.31 -15.73 -7.96
CA ALA A 108 1.06 -15.55 -9.19
C ALA A 108 1.73 -16.85 -9.66
N GLY A 109 2.33 -17.62 -8.74
CA GLY A 109 2.97 -18.91 -9.02
C GLY A 109 1.99 -20.03 -9.36
N MET A 110 0.72 -19.94 -8.96
CA MET A 110 -0.32 -20.90 -9.32
C MET A 110 -0.93 -20.57 -10.68
N LEU A 111 -1.28 -19.29 -10.91
CA LEU A 111 -2.05 -18.87 -12.07
C LEU A 111 -1.17 -18.68 -13.33
N LEU A 112 -0.01 -18.03 -13.21
CA LEU A 112 0.80 -17.69 -14.39
C LEU A 112 1.35 -18.94 -15.11
N PRO A 113 1.89 -19.97 -14.43
CA PRO A 113 2.35 -21.17 -15.10
C PRO A 113 1.23 -21.95 -15.80
N GLU A 114 0.04 -21.99 -15.21
CA GLU A 114 -1.14 -22.62 -15.85
C GLU A 114 -1.51 -21.86 -17.13
N VAL A 115 -1.59 -20.52 -17.08
CA VAL A 115 -1.88 -19.69 -18.25
C VAL A 115 -0.85 -19.90 -19.35
N PHE A 116 0.44 -19.86 -19.04
CA PHE A 116 1.49 -20.04 -20.05
C PHE A 116 1.54 -21.46 -20.62
N THR A 117 1.17 -22.47 -19.82
CA THR A 117 1.10 -23.86 -20.27
C THR A 117 -0.08 -24.06 -21.22
N LYS A 118 -1.25 -23.49 -20.92
CA LYS A 118 -2.43 -23.56 -21.79
C LYS A 118 -2.28 -22.74 -23.08
N ILE A 119 -1.46 -21.68 -23.08
CA ILE A 119 -1.09 -20.92 -24.29
C ILE A 119 -0.03 -21.66 -25.13
N GLY A 120 0.65 -22.67 -24.56
CA GLY A 120 1.64 -23.49 -25.26
C GLY A 120 3.05 -22.89 -25.31
N ILE A 121 3.35 -21.89 -24.46
CA ILE A 121 4.69 -21.29 -24.35
C ILE A 121 5.59 -22.14 -23.47
N LEU A 122 5.02 -22.73 -22.41
CA LEU A 122 5.72 -23.56 -21.44
C LEU A 122 5.01 -24.91 -21.29
N ASN A 123 5.69 -25.89 -20.70
CA ASN A 123 5.10 -27.16 -20.31
C ASN A 123 5.41 -27.41 -18.82
N VAL A 124 4.67 -26.70 -17.96
CA VAL A 124 4.83 -26.78 -16.50
C VAL A 124 3.62 -27.53 -15.94
N PRO A 125 3.82 -28.46 -14.99
CA PRO A 125 2.71 -29.13 -14.32
C PRO A 125 1.83 -28.13 -13.56
N GLU A 126 0.59 -28.52 -13.34
CA GLU A 126 -0.34 -27.77 -12.50
C GLU A 126 0.22 -27.63 -11.08
N TRP A 127 -0.13 -26.54 -10.40
CA TRP A 127 0.43 -26.19 -9.09
C TRP A 127 0.23 -27.29 -8.03
N TYR A 128 -0.87 -28.04 -8.10
CA TYR A 128 -1.18 -29.14 -7.18
C TYR A 128 -0.43 -30.45 -7.52
N ASP A 129 0.02 -30.61 -8.76
CA ASP A 129 0.81 -31.77 -9.21
C ASP A 129 2.31 -31.51 -9.22
N ALA A 130 2.73 -30.25 -9.05
CA ALA A 130 4.15 -29.87 -8.97
C ALA A 130 4.90 -30.67 -7.89
N GLY A 131 4.29 -30.91 -6.73
CA GLY A 131 4.93 -31.66 -5.64
C GLY A 131 5.22 -33.13 -5.92
N LYS A 132 4.59 -33.72 -6.95
CA LYS A 132 4.80 -35.13 -7.35
C LYS A 132 5.93 -35.29 -8.37
N GLN A 133 6.44 -34.19 -8.92
CA GLN A 133 7.49 -34.24 -9.93
C GLN A 133 8.82 -34.65 -9.31
N GLU A 134 9.66 -35.28 -10.13
CA GLU A 134 11.03 -35.56 -9.76
C GLU A 134 11.88 -34.31 -9.93
N TYR A 135 12.51 -33.89 -8.84
CA TYR A 135 13.46 -32.80 -8.80
C TYR A 135 14.89 -33.33 -8.62
N PHE A 136 15.87 -32.43 -8.70
CA PHE A 136 17.29 -32.76 -8.54
C PHE A 136 17.64 -33.36 -7.16
N ALA A 137 16.78 -33.18 -6.16
CA ALA A 137 16.94 -33.68 -4.81
C ALA A 137 15.61 -34.22 -4.28
N SER A 138 15.68 -35.04 -3.22
CA SER A 138 14.47 -35.54 -2.55
C SER A 138 13.66 -34.40 -1.95
N SER A 139 12.33 -34.50 -1.97
CA SER A 139 11.42 -33.51 -1.37
C SER A 139 11.73 -33.27 0.12
N SER A 140 12.17 -34.31 0.82
CA SER A 140 12.59 -34.19 2.24
C SER A 140 13.84 -33.31 2.41
N THR A 141 14.80 -33.41 1.51
CA THR A 141 16.02 -32.59 1.53
C THR A 141 15.68 -31.12 1.25
N LEU A 142 14.81 -30.88 0.26
CA LEU A 142 14.35 -29.52 -0.06
C LEU A 142 13.61 -28.89 1.11
N LEU A 143 12.71 -29.64 1.77
CA LEU A 143 11.98 -29.19 2.96
C LEU A 143 12.92 -28.82 4.12
N VAL A 144 13.98 -29.61 4.36
CA VAL A 144 14.94 -29.31 5.43
C VAL A 144 15.73 -28.04 5.14
N ILE A 145 16.18 -27.85 3.90
CA ILE A 145 16.88 -26.63 3.48
C ILE A 145 15.96 -25.42 3.65
N GLU A 146 14.72 -25.53 3.16
CA GLU A 146 13.69 -24.50 3.32
C GLU A 146 13.50 -24.16 4.80
N PHE A 147 13.26 -25.15 5.66
CA PHE A 147 13.06 -24.94 7.08
C PHE A 147 14.23 -24.22 7.75
N ILE A 148 15.47 -24.60 7.46
CA ILE A 148 16.67 -23.95 8.05
C ILE A 148 16.76 -22.48 7.63
N LEU A 149 16.56 -22.18 6.34
CA LEU A 149 16.65 -20.82 5.82
C LEU A 149 15.53 -19.94 6.36
N PHE A 150 14.28 -20.43 6.33
CA PHE A 150 13.14 -19.71 6.88
C PHE A 150 13.23 -19.52 8.38
N HIS A 151 13.71 -20.52 9.11
CA HIS A 151 13.92 -20.41 10.56
C HIS A 151 14.83 -19.23 10.91
N TYR A 152 15.95 -19.08 10.19
CA TYR A 152 16.85 -17.96 10.40
C TYR A 152 16.20 -16.60 10.07
N VAL A 153 15.59 -16.48 8.88
CA VAL A 153 14.99 -15.22 8.41
C VAL A 153 13.82 -14.78 9.28
N GLU A 154 12.92 -15.72 9.63
CA GLU A 154 11.73 -15.45 10.43
C GLU A 154 12.07 -15.10 11.87
N ILE A 155 13.09 -15.72 12.47
CA ILE A 155 13.54 -15.33 13.82
C ILE A 155 14.09 -13.90 13.82
N ARG A 156 14.87 -13.51 12.80
CA ARG A 156 15.37 -12.13 12.68
C ARG A 156 14.21 -11.14 12.52
N ARG A 157 13.23 -11.47 11.68
CA ARG A 157 12.01 -10.66 11.54
C ARG A 157 11.22 -10.56 12.84
N TRP A 158 11.09 -11.65 13.58
CA TRP A 158 10.40 -11.68 14.87
C TRP A 158 11.11 -10.84 15.94
N GLN A 159 12.44 -10.84 15.95
CA GLN A 159 13.24 -9.97 16.81
C GLN A 159 13.01 -8.49 16.48
N ASP A 160 12.88 -8.13 15.20
CA ASP A 160 12.52 -6.76 14.78
C ASP A 160 11.12 -6.35 15.26
N ILE A 161 10.13 -7.24 15.14
CA ILE A 161 8.76 -6.96 15.60
C ILE A 161 8.71 -6.70 17.11
N LYS A 162 9.47 -7.48 17.89
CA LYS A 162 9.55 -7.32 19.34
C LYS A 162 10.33 -6.07 19.76
N ASN A 163 11.49 -5.87 19.16
CA ASN A 163 12.41 -4.78 19.46
C ASN A 163 12.83 -4.11 18.14
N PRO A 164 12.07 -3.09 17.67
CA PRO A 164 12.31 -2.44 16.39
C PRO A 164 13.74 -1.92 16.26
N GLY A 165 14.40 -2.28 15.16
CA GLY A 165 15.76 -1.85 14.84
C GLY A 165 16.88 -2.64 15.50
N SER A 166 16.56 -3.65 16.33
CA SER A 166 17.56 -4.51 16.98
C SER A 166 18.36 -5.38 16.01
N VAL A 167 17.81 -5.65 14.82
CA VAL A 167 18.37 -6.58 13.82
C VAL A 167 18.82 -5.88 12.53
N ASN A 168 18.94 -4.55 12.55
CA ASN A 168 19.30 -3.77 11.37
C ASN A 168 20.75 -3.98 10.90
N GLN A 169 21.64 -4.44 11.79
CA GLN A 169 23.03 -4.74 11.45
C GLN A 169 23.19 -6.19 10.98
N ASP A 170 23.95 -6.38 9.90
CA ASP A 170 24.38 -7.70 9.44
C ASP A 170 25.31 -8.35 10.49
N PRO A 171 25.03 -9.59 10.92
CA PRO A 171 25.83 -10.27 11.95
C PRO A 171 27.27 -10.56 11.53
N ILE A 172 27.55 -10.69 10.24
CA ILE A 172 28.88 -10.99 9.69
C ILE A 172 29.58 -9.69 9.30
N PHE A 173 28.89 -8.82 8.55
CA PHE A 173 29.46 -7.61 7.99
C PHE A 173 28.94 -6.36 8.70
N LYS A 174 29.59 -5.98 9.80
CA LYS A 174 29.19 -4.81 10.61
C LYS A 174 29.14 -3.48 9.85
N GLN A 175 29.83 -3.38 8.70
CA GLN A 175 29.77 -2.21 7.82
C GLN A 175 28.42 -2.02 7.11
N TYR A 176 27.64 -3.09 6.94
CA TYR A 176 26.34 -3.05 6.28
C TYR A 176 25.23 -3.05 7.35
N SER A 177 24.50 -1.93 7.41
CA SER A 177 23.34 -1.77 8.27
C SER A 177 22.18 -1.23 7.45
N LEU A 178 20.99 -1.72 7.77
CA LEU A 178 19.73 -1.16 7.28
C LEU A 178 19.55 0.25 7.90
N PRO A 179 19.00 1.21 7.13
CA PRO A 179 18.63 2.51 7.66
C PRO A 179 17.47 2.36 8.66
N PRO A 180 17.28 3.34 9.58
CA PRO A 180 16.10 3.37 10.44
C PRO A 180 14.82 3.34 9.61
N ASN A 181 13.98 2.35 9.90
CA ASN A 181 12.83 1.96 9.11
C ASN A 181 11.61 1.74 10.00
N GLU A 182 10.43 1.66 9.37
CA GLU A 182 9.22 1.23 10.04
C GLU A 182 9.14 -0.30 10.05
N VAL A 183 8.63 -0.88 11.12
CA VAL A 183 8.45 -2.34 11.27
C VAL A 183 7.59 -2.86 10.12
N GLY A 184 8.10 -3.86 9.40
CA GLY A 184 7.45 -4.45 8.22
C GLY A 184 7.86 -3.84 6.87
N TYR A 185 8.61 -2.73 6.89
CA TYR A 185 9.12 -2.01 5.72
C TYR A 185 10.64 -1.82 5.80
N PRO A 186 11.44 -2.88 5.60
CA PRO A 186 12.84 -2.89 6.00
C PRO A 186 13.76 -1.95 5.19
N GLY A 187 13.41 -1.60 3.95
CA GLY A 187 14.22 -0.71 3.11
C GLY A 187 15.64 -1.24 2.82
N GLY A 188 16.58 -0.35 2.51
CA GLY A 188 17.97 -0.70 2.22
C GLY A 188 18.09 -1.72 1.08
N ILE A 189 18.72 -2.87 1.35
CA ILE A 189 18.90 -3.95 0.35
C ILE A 189 17.56 -4.56 -0.13
N PHE A 190 16.50 -4.46 0.66
CA PHE A 190 15.17 -4.94 0.28
C PHE A 190 14.44 -3.98 -0.67
N ASN A 191 14.98 -2.77 -0.88
CA ASN A 191 14.48 -1.79 -1.86
C ASN A 191 15.65 -1.30 -2.73
N PRO A 192 16.21 -2.15 -3.61
CA PRO A 192 17.39 -1.80 -4.40
C PRO A 192 17.12 -0.66 -5.39
N LEU A 193 15.86 -0.49 -5.81
CA LEU A 193 15.44 0.59 -6.72
C LEU A 193 15.13 1.90 -5.99
N ASN A 194 15.22 1.91 -4.66
CA ASN A 194 14.99 3.06 -3.79
C ASN A 194 13.65 3.78 -4.09
N PHE A 195 12.58 3.02 -4.32
CA PHE A 195 11.25 3.60 -4.46
C PHE A 195 10.78 4.22 -3.15
N ALA A 196 10.08 5.35 -3.22
CA ALA A 196 9.56 6.03 -2.05
C ALA A 196 8.42 5.19 -1.41
N PRO A 197 8.52 4.84 -0.12
CA PRO A 197 7.47 4.09 0.59
C PRO A 197 6.32 5.04 1.00
N THR A 198 5.63 5.61 0.03
CA THR A 198 4.48 6.51 0.27
C THR A 198 3.30 5.73 0.85
N GLN A 199 2.42 6.43 1.57
CA GLN A 199 1.23 5.82 2.18
C GLN A 199 0.33 5.16 1.12
N GLU A 200 0.19 5.78 -0.05
CA GLU A 200 -0.56 5.23 -1.19
C GLU A 200 0.07 3.91 -1.72
N ALA A 201 1.40 3.79 -1.74
CA ALA A 201 2.06 2.56 -2.17
C ALA A 201 1.80 1.41 -1.18
N LYS A 202 1.82 1.70 0.12
CA LYS A 202 1.47 0.74 1.18
C LYS A 202 -0.01 0.31 1.07
N GLU A 203 -0.89 1.26 0.77
CA GLU A 203 -2.31 0.96 0.53
C GLU A 203 -2.52 0.04 -0.68
N LYS A 204 -1.79 0.27 -1.78
CA LYS A 204 -1.83 -0.61 -2.95
C LYS A 204 -1.27 -2.00 -2.65
N GLU A 205 -0.20 -2.09 -1.89
CA GLU A 205 0.35 -3.38 -1.43
C GLU A 205 -0.69 -4.15 -0.62
N LEU A 206 -1.33 -3.52 0.37
CA LEU A 206 -2.36 -4.16 1.19
C LEU A 206 -3.60 -4.55 0.38
N ALA A 207 -4.05 -3.71 -0.54
CA ALA A 207 -5.19 -4.02 -1.40
C ALA A 207 -4.92 -5.26 -2.27
N ASN A 208 -3.75 -5.32 -2.90
CA ASN A 208 -3.35 -6.49 -3.70
C ASN A 208 -3.12 -7.73 -2.82
N GLY A 209 -2.55 -7.56 -1.62
CA GLY A 209 -2.36 -8.65 -0.65
C GLY A 209 -3.68 -9.25 -0.19
N ARG A 210 -4.67 -8.42 0.18
CA ARG A 210 -6.03 -8.85 0.55
C ARG A 210 -6.73 -9.57 -0.59
N LEU A 211 -6.65 -9.02 -1.81
CA LEU A 211 -7.21 -9.66 -3.00
C LEU A 211 -6.55 -11.02 -3.26
N ALA A 212 -5.23 -11.10 -3.12
CA ALA A 212 -4.50 -12.35 -3.31
C ALA A 212 -4.84 -13.41 -2.24
N MET A 213 -5.03 -13.02 -0.98
CA MET A 213 -5.46 -13.97 0.06
C MET A 213 -6.83 -14.57 -0.27
N LEU A 214 -7.76 -13.76 -0.77
CA LEU A 214 -9.07 -14.26 -1.23
C LEU A 214 -8.94 -15.14 -2.48
N ALA A 215 -8.09 -14.76 -3.43
CA ALA A 215 -7.84 -15.55 -4.63
C ALA A 215 -7.21 -16.91 -4.31
N PHE A 216 -6.24 -16.96 -3.40
CA PHE A 216 -5.62 -18.20 -2.93
C PHE A 216 -6.65 -19.15 -2.28
N LEU A 217 -7.49 -18.63 -1.37
CA LEU A 217 -8.58 -19.39 -0.79
C LEU A 217 -9.55 -19.89 -1.87
N GLY A 218 -9.89 -19.03 -2.84
CA GLY A 218 -10.69 -19.38 -4.00
C GLY A 218 -10.08 -20.54 -4.79
N PHE A 219 -8.79 -20.51 -5.10
CA PHE A 219 -8.11 -21.56 -5.87
C PHE A 219 -8.11 -22.91 -5.14
N VAL A 220 -7.85 -22.91 -3.82
CA VAL A 220 -7.86 -24.14 -3.02
C VAL A 220 -9.27 -24.74 -2.96
N VAL A 221 -10.29 -23.92 -2.68
CA VAL A 221 -11.69 -24.39 -2.61
C VAL A 221 -12.18 -24.85 -3.98
N GLN A 222 -11.89 -24.09 -5.04
CA GLN A 222 -12.25 -24.44 -6.41
C GLN A 222 -11.61 -25.76 -6.82
N HIS A 223 -10.32 -25.95 -6.58
CA HIS A 223 -9.64 -27.20 -6.92
C HIS A 223 -10.23 -28.39 -6.15
N ASN A 224 -10.58 -28.22 -4.88
CA ASN A 224 -11.19 -29.30 -4.09
C ASN A 224 -12.58 -29.71 -4.62
N VAL A 225 -13.35 -28.77 -5.16
CA VAL A 225 -14.70 -29.04 -5.68
C VAL A 225 -14.68 -29.50 -7.14
N THR A 226 -13.91 -28.84 -8.01
CA THR A 226 -13.94 -29.09 -9.46
C THR A 226 -12.86 -30.06 -9.93
N GLY A 227 -11.82 -30.29 -9.12
CA GLY A 227 -10.66 -31.11 -9.48
C GLY A 227 -9.75 -30.51 -10.57
N LYS A 228 -10.00 -29.26 -10.98
CA LYS A 228 -9.32 -28.59 -12.10
C LYS A 228 -8.48 -27.41 -11.64
N GLY A 229 -7.64 -26.90 -12.53
CA GLY A 229 -6.87 -25.67 -12.31
C GLY A 229 -7.75 -24.40 -12.32
N PRO A 230 -7.33 -23.32 -11.65
CA PRO A 230 -8.09 -22.07 -11.59
C PRO A 230 -8.31 -21.41 -12.96
N PHE A 231 -7.36 -21.47 -13.88
CA PHE A 231 -7.55 -20.91 -15.23
C PHE A 231 -8.51 -21.76 -16.06
N GLU A 232 -8.49 -23.08 -15.92
CA GLU A 232 -9.48 -23.96 -16.55
C GLU A 232 -10.90 -23.69 -16.02
N ASN A 233 -11.06 -23.49 -14.71
CA ASN A 233 -12.33 -23.10 -14.11
C ASN A 233 -12.83 -21.75 -14.67
N LEU A 234 -11.92 -20.80 -14.91
CA LEU A 234 -12.26 -19.53 -15.55
C LEU A 234 -12.73 -19.73 -17.00
N GLN A 235 -12.04 -20.55 -17.79
CA GLN A 235 -12.44 -20.84 -19.16
C GLN A 235 -13.82 -21.51 -19.23
N GLN A 236 -14.08 -22.46 -18.34
CA GLN A 236 -15.38 -23.13 -18.25
C GLN A 236 -16.49 -22.14 -17.86
N HIS A 237 -16.22 -21.23 -16.92
CA HIS A 237 -17.19 -20.19 -16.59
C HIS A 237 -17.43 -19.22 -17.77
N LEU A 238 -16.37 -18.82 -18.49
CA LEU A 238 -16.49 -17.93 -19.64
C LEU A 238 -17.20 -18.57 -20.84
N SER A 239 -17.16 -19.89 -21.00
CA SER A 239 -17.86 -20.56 -22.09
C SER A 239 -19.38 -20.53 -21.93
N ASP A 240 -19.86 -20.64 -20.68
CA ASP A 240 -21.28 -20.48 -20.35
C ASP A 240 -21.46 -20.01 -18.91
N PRO A 241 -21.51 -18.68 -18.67
CA PRO A 241 -21.53 -18.12 -17.33
C PRO A 241 -22.78 -18.48 -16.51
N TRP A 242 -23.89 -18.82 -17.19
CA TRP A 242 -25.17 -19.07 -16.52
C TRP A 242 -25.33 -20.55 -16.13
N HIS A 243 -24.70 -21.45 -16.88
CA HIS A 243 -24.80 -22.89 -16.64
C HIS A 243 -23.55 -23.49 -15.98
N ASN A 244 -22.41 -22.78 -15.97
CA ASN A 244 -21.20 -23.20 -15.27
C ASN A 244 -20.94 -22.30 -14.05
N THR A 245 -21.72 -22.48 -12.99
CA THR A 245 -21.52 -21.80 -11.71
C THR A 245 -21.34 -22.79 -10.57
N ILE A 246 -21.10 -22.27 -9.36
CA ILE A 246 -21.00 -23.07 -8.13
C ILE A 246 -22.22 -23.98 -7.90
N VAL A 247 -23.41 -23.56 -8.35
CA VAL A 247 -24.64 -24.35 -8.18
C VAL A 247 -24.55 -25.65 -8.96
N GLN A 248 -24.13 -25.59 -10.22
CA GLN A 248 -24.03 -26.77 -11.06
C GLN A 248 -22.84 -27.65 -10.68
N THR A 249 -21.73 -27.08 -10.21
CA THR A 249 -20.59 -27.89 -9.75
C THR A 249 -20.89 -28.65 -8.46
N LEU A 250 -21.74 -28.12 -7.58
CA LEU A 250 -22.16 -28.81 -6.35
C LEU A 250 -23.33 -29.78 -6.57
N ALA A 251 -24.26 -29.46 -7.49
CA ALA A 251 -25.42 -30.31 -7.79
C ALA A 251 -25.11 -31.47 -8.76
N GLY A 252 -23.99 -31.40 -9.47
CA GLY A 252 -23.55 -32.39 -10.46
C GLY A 252 -22.68 -33.53 -9.92
N ASN A 253 -22.47 -33.61 -8.58
CA ASN A 253 -21.79 -34.72 -7.91
C ASN A 253 -22.79 -35.75 -7.36
#